data_AF-A0A7W0UD21-F1
#
_entry.id   AF-A0A7W0UD21-F1
#
_cell.length_a   1.000
_cell.length_b   1.000
_cell.length_c   1.000
_cell.angle_alpha   90.00
_cell.angle_beta   90.00
_cell.angle_gamma   90.00
#
_symmetry.space_group_name_H-M   'P 1'
#
loop_
_entity.id
_entity.type
_entity.pdbx_description
1 polymer ?
#
loop_
_entity_poly.entity_id
_entity_poly.type
_entity_poly.pdbx_seq_one_letter_code
_entity_poly.pdbx_strand_id
1 'polypeptide(L)' 'NYKSYWVDEKAGKVFCLVEAPNAEAAHTVHREAHGLVADEIYQVEEGT' A
#
# COMPACT_ATOMS: atom_id res chain seq x y z
N ASN A 1 -6.53 -0.53 7.67
CA ASN A 1 -5.59 -1.01 8.70
C ASN A 1 -4.29 -1.42 8.02
N TYR A 2 -3.23 -0.63 8.19
CA TYR A 2 -1.91 -0.95 7.61
C TYR A 2 -1.26 -2.07 8.42
N LYS A 3 -1.02 -3.21 7.76
CA LYS A 3 -0.53 -4.44 8.40
C LYS A 3 0.98 -4.47 8.44
N SER A 4 1.60 -4.23 7.29
CA SER A 4 3.04 -4.33 7.09
C SER A 4 3.49 -3.40 5.98
N TYR A 5 4.78 -3.06 6.00
CA TYR A 5 5.43 -2.40 4.87
C TYR A 5 6.87 -2.91 4.74
N TRP A 6 7.40 -2.79 3.53
CA TRP A 6 8.76 -3.17 3.17
C TRP A 6 9.35 -2.10 2.26
N VAL A 7 10.65 -1.87 2.39
CA VAL A 7 11.40 -0.90 1.58
C VAL A 7 12.57 -1.63 0.92
N ASP A 8 12.68 -1.47 -0.40
CA ASP A 8 13.89 -1.78 -1.16
C ASP A 8 14.53 -0.46 -1.59
N GLU A 9 15.47 0.02 -0.76
CA GLU A 9 16.16 1.30 -1.00
C GLU A 9 16.99 1.28 -2.27
N LYS A 10 17.56 0.12 -2.63
CA LYS A 10 18.42 -0.02 -3.81
C LYS A 10 17.60 0.10 -5.10
N ALA A 11 16.40 -0.48 -5.11
CA ALA A 11 15.49 -0.36 -6.24
C ALA A 11 14.59 0.90 -6.17
N GLY A 12 14.60 1.63 -5.06
CA GLY A 12 13.73 2.77 -4.83
C GLY A 12 12.24 2.39 -4.74
N LYS A 13 11.93 1.24 -4.12
CA LYS A 13 10.56 0.72 -4.03
C LYS A 13 10.06 0.61 -2.60
N VAL A 14 8.76 0.84 -2.43
CA VAL A 14 8.04 0.63 -1.16
C VAL A 14 6.83 -0.25 -1.45
N PHE A 15 6.60 -1.23 -0.58
CA PHE A 15 5.46 -2.12 -0.65
C PHE A 15 4.70 -2.04 0.66
N CYS A 16 3.37 -1.88 0.59
CA CYS A 16 2.49 -1.85 1.76
C CYS A 16 1.46 -2.96 1.65
N LEU A 17 1.22 -3.68 2.74
CA LEU A 17 0.05 -4.54 2.91
C LEU A 17 -0.96 -3.83 3.80
N VAL A 18 -2.15 -3.60 3.28
CA VAL A 18 -3.22 -2.88 3.96
C VAL A 18 -4.55 -3.60 3.78
N GLU A 19 -5.31 -3.67 4.87
CA GLU A 19 -6.71 -4.06 4.82
C GLU A 19 -7.55 -2.78 4.69
N ALA A 20 -8.30 -2.65 3.60
CA ALA A 20 -9.13 -1.49 3.31
C ALA A 20 -10.43 -1.92 2.60
N PRO A 21 -11.51 -1.11 2.67
CA PRO A 21 -12.77 -1.42 1.98
C PRO A 21 -12.63 -1.55 0.46
N ASN A 22 -11.68 -0.82 -0.15
CA ASN A 22 -11.31 -0.89 -1.56
C ASN A 22 -9.97 -0.18 -1.80
N ALA A 23 -9.44 -0.27 -3.02
CA ALA A 23 -8.18 0.36 -3.43
C ALA A 23 -8.20 1.89 -3.28
N GLU A 24 -9.29 2.55 -3.65
CA GLU A 24 -9.44 4.02 -3.56
C GLU A 24 -9.36 4.53 -2.11
N ALA A 25 -9.89 3.75 -1.15
CA ALA A 25 -9.78 4.08 0.27
C ALA A 25 -8.31 4.01 0.75
N ALA A 26 -7.56 2.97 0.34
CA ALA A 26 -6.14 2.88 0.64
C ALA A 26 -5.34 4.03 -0.01
N HIS A 27 -5.64 4.36 -1.28
CA HIS A 27 -5.04 5.46 -1.99
C HIS A 27 -5.30 6.80 -1.29
N THR A 28 -6.54 7.06 -0.90
CA THR A 28 -6.94 8.32 -0.24
C THR A 28 -6.21 8.50 1.08
N VAL A 29 -6.16 7.45 1.92
CA VAL A 29 -5.43 7.50 3.19
C VAL A 29 -3.94 7.79 2.98
N HIS A 30 -3.29 7.14 2.01
CA HIS A 30 -1.88 7.43 1.67
C HIS A 30 -1.67 8.89 1.26
N ARG A 31 -2.52 9.39 0.36
CA ARG A 31 -2.47 10.78 -0.12
C ARG A 31 -2.64 11.77 1.03
N GLU A 32 -3.63 11.55 1.89
CA GLU A 32 -3.94 12.45 3.01
C GLU A 32 -2.91 12.36 4.15
N ALA A 33 -2.34 11.19 4.40
CA ALA A 33 -1.38 11.00 5.48
C ALA A 33 -0.02 11.65 5.20
N HIS A 34 0.51 11.47 3.99
CA HIS A 34 1.88 11.90 3.67
C HIS A 34 2.08 12.31 2.20
N GLY A 35 1.03 12.36 1.39
CA GLY A 35 1.11 12.79 -0.01
C GLY A 35 1.69 11.76 -0.99
N LEU A 36 2.55 10.85 -0.51
CA LEU A 36 3.01 9.71 -1.32
C LEU A 36 1.87 8.72 -1.57
N VAL A 37 1.78 8.18 -2.78
CA VAL A 37 0.75 7.22 -3.21
C VAL A 37 1.40 6.05 -3.93
N ALA A 38 0.72 4.91 -3.97
CA ALA A 38 1.21 3.76 -4.71
C ALA A 38 1.02 3.97 -6.22
N ASP A 39 2.01 3.60 -7.02
CA ASP A 39 1.89 3.58 -8.48
C ASP A 39 0.86 2.53 -8.94
N GLU A 40 0.79 1.41 -8.22
CA GLU A 40 -0.08 0.28 -8.51
C GLU A 40 -0.71 -0.27 -7.23
N ILE A 41 -1.98 -0.68 -7.29
CA ILE A 41 -2.70 -1.30 -6.16
C ILE A 41 -3.41 -2.57 -6.66
N TYR A 42 -3.07 -3.70 -6.05
CA TYR A 42 -3.68 -4.99 -6.35
C TYR A 42 -4.43 -5.52 -5.12
N GLN A 43 -5.68 -5.92 -5.30
CA GLN A 43 -6.37 -6.72 -4.30
C GLN A 43 -5.72 -8.12 -4.32
N VAL A 44 -5.35 -8.60 -3.13
CA VAL A 44 -4.68 -9.90 -2.97
C VAL A 44 -5.41 -10.75 -1.94
N GLU A 45 -5.24 -12.05 -2.06
CA GLU A 45 -5.67 -13.05 -1.08
C GLU A 45 -4.42 -13.75 -0.52
N GLU A 46 -4.44 -14.09 0.76
CA GLU A 46 -3.35 -14.84 1.38
C GLU A 46 -3.30 -16.25 0.79
N GLY A 47 -2.11 -16.69 0.39
CA GLY A 47 -1.90 -18.05 -0.11
C GLY A 47 -2.06 -19.09 1.00
N THR A 48 -2.43 -20.31 0.61
CA THR A 48 -2.52 -21.48 1.51
C THR A 48 -1.24 -22.28 1.58
#